data_AF-A0A3D0TNQ0-F1
#
_entry.id   AF-A0A3D0TNQ0-F1
#
_cell.length_a   1.000
_cell.length_b   1.000
_cell.length_c   1.000
_cell.angle_alpha   90.00
_cell.angle_beta   90.00
_cell.angle_gamma   90.00
#
_symmetry.space_group_name_H-M   'P 1'
#
loop_
_entity.id
_entity.type
_entity.pdbx_description
1 polymer ?
#
loop_
_entity_poly.entity_id
_entity_poly.type
_entity_poly.pdbx_seq_one_letter_code
_entity_poly.pdbx_strand_id
1 'polypeptide(L)'
;EREGEVLSALTELDAVLRDDPNHVEALTLRGWLLVRLPDDELVAAGIASLDAALSQTPDGFDAWVFRGYVARVIEGDLPRAVELYEAALERNPPPAMR
;
A
#
# COMPACT_ATOMS: atom_id res chain seq x y z
N GLU A 1 2.06 21.27 -9.75
CA GLU A 1 0.67 20.92 -9.40
C GLU A 1 0.54 19.50 -8.82
N ARG A 2 1.18 18.46 -9.39
CA ARG A 2 1.14 17.07 -8.89
C ARG A 2 1.53 16.85 -7.41
N GLU A 3 2.51 17.58 -6.87
CA GLU A 3 2.90 17.46 -5.46
C GLU A 3 1.81 17.98 -4.50
N GLY A 4 1.10 19.04 -4.90
CA GLY A 4 -0.02 19.57 -4.12
C GLY A 4 -1.19 18.61 -4.06
N GLU A 5 -1.47 17.90 -5.16
CA GLU A 5 -2.51 16.86 -5.21
C GLU A 5 -2.17 15.68 -4.29
N VAL A 6 -0.91 15.24 -4.26
CA VAL A 6 -0.47 14.15 -3.36
C VAL A 6 -0.63 14.55 -1.89
N LEU A 7 -0.24 15.78 -1.53
CA LEU A 7 -0.42 16.28 -0.15
C LEU A 7 -1.89 16.39 0.25
N SER A 8 -2.76 16.83 -0.66
CA SER A 8 -4.21 16.88 -0.42
C SER A 8 -4.78 15.48 -0.18
N ALA A 9 -4.43 14.52 -1.06
CA ALA A 9 -4.88 13.14 -0.94
C ALA A 9 -4.41 12.50 0.37
N LEU A 10 -3.15 12.72 0.78
CA LEU A 10 -2.64 12.24 2.06
C LEU A 10 -3.40 12.84 3.25
N THR A 11 -3.77 14.12 3.18
CA THR A 11 -4.54 14.79 4.23
C THR A 11 -5.94 14.20 4.39
N GLU A 12 -6.60 13.88 3.28
CA GLU A 12 -7.92 13.22 3.27
C GLU A 12 -7.84 11.80 3.81
N LEU A 13 -6.84 11.03 3.38
CA LEU A 13 -6.60 9.67 3.88
C LEU A 13 -6.29 9.66 5.38
N ASP A 14 -5.48 10.61 5.86
CA ASP A 14 -5.19 10.77 7.28
C ASP A 14 -6.44 11.15 8.09
N ALA A 15 -7.43 11.83 7.48
CA ALA A 15 -8.71 12.10 8.13
C ALA A 15 -9.55 10.83 8.27
N VAL A 16 -9.64 10.01 7.22
CA VAL A 16 -10.31 8.70 7.28
C VAL A 16 -9.68 7.83 8.36
N LEU A 17 -8.35 7.79 8.43
CA LEU A 17 -7.62 6.96 9.40
C LEU A 17 -7.68 7.47 10.84
N ARG A 18 -8.03 8.75 11.06
CA ARG A 18 -8.33 9.26 12.41
C ARG A 18 -9.65 8.72 12.93
N ASP A 19 -10.63 8.56 12.06
CA ASP A 19 -11.97 8.07 12.41
C ASP A 19 -12.01 6.53 12.44
N ASP A 20 -11.34 5.87 11.48
CA ASP A 20 -11.15 4.42 11.41
C ASP A 20 -9.67 4.06 11.13
N PRO A 21 -8.87 3.82 12.17
CA PRO A 21 -7.45 3.50 12.03
C PRO A 21 -7.15 2.23 11.23
N ASN A 22 -8.14 1.34 11.09
CA ASN A 22 -7.98 0.05 10.41
C ASN A 22 -8.64 0.05 9.02
N HIS A 23 -9.04 1.22 8.50
CA HIS A 23 -9.66 1.31 7.18
C HIS A 23 -8.69 0.88 6.07
N VAL A 24 -8.85 -0.36 5.61
CA VAL A 24 -7.91 -1.06 4.71
C VAL A 24 -7.58 -0.25 3.45
N GLU A 25 -8.59 0.29 2.77
CA GLU A 25 -8.37 1.04 1.52
C GLU A 25 -7.58 2.33 1.76
N ALA A 26 -7.83 3.02 2.87
CA ALA A 26 -7.15 4.25 3.20
C ALA A 26 -5.68 3.99 3.57
N LEU A 27 -5.43 2.94 4.37
CA LEU A 27 -4.08 2.46 4.67
C LEU A 27 -3.33 2.06 3.39
N THR A 28 -4.01 1.37 2.47
CA THR A 28 -3.44 0.90 1.20
C THR A 28 -3.03 2.07 0.30
N LEU A 29 -3.93 3.03 0.08
CA LEU A 29 -3.67 4.20 -0.76
C LEU A 29 -2.63 5.13 -0.13
N ARG A 30 -2.71 5.35 1.19
CA ARG A 30 -1.72 6.14 1.93
C ARG A 30 -0.34 5.52 1.79
N GLY A 31 -0.24 4.21 2.01
CA GLY A 31 0.98 3.46 1.85
C GLY A 31 1.57 3.62 0.46
N TRP A 32 0.76 3.43 -0.58
CA TRP A 32 1.18 3.57 -1.97
C TRP A 32 1.69 4.95 -2.34
N LEU A 33 1.03 6.02 -1.87
CA LEU A 33 1.47 7.39 -2.12
C LEU A 33 2.80 7.69 -1.43
N LEU A 34 2.94 7.31 -0.15
CA LEU A 34 4.11 7.61 0.66
C LEU A 34 5.38 6.90 0.17
N VAL A 35 5.30 5.62 -0.22
CA VAL A 35 6.49 4.87 -0.72
C VAL A 35 7.05 5.38 -2.04
N ARG A 36 6.37 6.32 -2.70
CA ARG A 36 6.78 6.94 -3.97
C ARG A 36 7.37 8.33 -3.79
N LEU A 37 7.42 8.84 -2.57
CA LEU A 37 8.06 10.11 -2.24
C LEU A 37 9.56 9.92 -2.02
N PRO A 38 10.40 10.88 -2.40
CA PRO A 38 11.86 10.79 -2.26
C PRO A 38 12.31 11.14 -0.84
N ASP A 39 11.70 10.52 0.17
CA ASP A 39 12.00 10.75 1.59
C ASP A 39 11.90 9.43 2.37
N ASP A 40 12.99 9.05 3.04
CA ASP A 40 13.11 7.74 3.68
C ASP A 40 12.14 7.56 4.86
N GLU A 41 11.82 8.64 5.59
CA GLU A 41 10.87 8.59 6.70
C GLU A 41 9.44 8.40 6.18
N LEU A 42 9.09 9.11 5.10
CA LEU A 42 7.80 8.93 4.43
C LEU A 42 7.70 7.54 3.81
N VAL A 43 8.76 7.04 3.17
CA VAL A 43 8.81 5.67 2.66
C VAL A 43 8.55 4.67 3.78
N ALA A 44 9.25 4.79 4.92
CA ALA A 44 9.04 3.91 6.07
C ALA A 44 7.58 3.97 6.59
N ALA A 45 7.00 5.17 6.69
CA ALA A 45 5.60 5.35 7.06
C ALA A 45 4.62 4.73 6.04
N GLY A 46 4.98 4.75 4.75
CA GLY A 46 4.22 4.12 3.69
C GLY A 46 4.22 2.59 3.78
N ILE A 47 5.40 2.00 4.03
CA ILE A 47 5.55 0.55 4.26
C ILE A 47 4.72 0.12 5.48
N ALA A 48 4.81 0.87 6.58
CA ALA A 48 4.02 0.61 7.78
C ALA A 48 2.50 0.66 7.53
N SER A 49 2.05 1.55 6.63
CA SER A 49 0.63 1.63 6.26
C SER A 49 0.19 0.41 5.46
N LEU A 50 1.00 -0.06 4.52
CA LEU A 50 0.73 -1.29 3.76
C LEU A 50 0.73 -2.51 4.68
N ASP A 51 1.69 -2.63 5.59
CA ASP A 51 1.75 -3.71 6.56
C ASP A 51 0.53 -3.71 7.49
N ALA A 52 0.09 -2.52 7.92
CA ALA A 52 -1.15 -2.37 8.68
C ALA A 52 -2.38 -2.83 7.87
N ALA A 53 -2.49 -2.43 6.59
CA ALA A 53 -3.57 -2.89 5.72
C ALA A 53 -3.60 -4.42 5.59
N LEU A 54 -2.43 -5.04 5.38
CA LEU A 54 -2.30 -6.51 5.27
C LEU A 54 -2.64 -7.24 6.57
N SER A 55 -2.37 -6.64 7.73
CA SER A 55 -2.71 -7.23 9.03
C SER A 55 -4.21 -7.34 9.29
N GLN A 56 -5.02 -6.54 8.58
CA GLN A 56 -6.48 -6.66 8.60
C GLN A 56 -6.99 -7.82 7.73
N THR A 57 -6.09 -8.67 7.21
CA THR A 57 -6.40 -9.81 6.32
C THR A 57 -7.34 -9.42 5.18
N PRO A 58 -6.95 -8.45 4.33
CA PRO A 58 -7.87 -7.94 3.34
C PRO A 58 -8.05 -8.97 2.22
N ASP A 59 -9.31 -9.18 1.83
CA ASP A 59 -9.69 -9.90 0.60
C ASP A 59 -9.33 -9.11 -0.67
N GLY A 60 -8.94 -7.85 -0.52
CA GLY A 60 -8.57 -6.94 -1.60
C GLY A 60 -7.19 -7.26 -2.19
N PHE A 61 -7.09 -7.21 -3.50
CA PHE A 61 -5.88 -7.47 -4.29
C PHE A 61 -4.77 -6.42 -4.08
N ASP A 62 -5.13 -5.13 -4.00
CA ASP A 62 -4.19 -4.02 -4.16
C ASP A 62 -3.15 -3.91 -3.04
N ALA A 63 -3.52 -4.14 -1.78
CA ALA A 63 -2.60 -4.06 -0.64
C ALA A 63 -1.42 -5.04 -0.79
N TRP A 64 -1.71 -6.25 -1.28
CA TRP A 64 -0.70 -7.30 -1.51
C TRP A 64 0.22 -6.94 -2.67
N VAL A 65 -0.35 -6.43 -3.78
CA VAL A 65 0.44 -5.96 -4.91
C VAL A 65 1.34 -4.79 -4.53
N PHE A 66 0.81 -3.80 -3.80
CA PHE A 66 1.60 -2.62 -3.42
C PHE A 66 2.71 -2.99 -2.44
N ARG A 67 2.47 -3.92 -1.51
CA ARG A 67 3.54 -4.43 -0.64
C ARG A 67 4.57 -5.27 -1.40
N GLY A 68 4.15 -6.04 -2.40
CA GLY A 68 5.04 -6.76 -3.31
C GLY A 68 5.91 -5.81 -4.15
N TYR A 69 5.36 -4.67 -4.55
CA TYR A 69 6.13 -3.61 -5.21
C TYR A 69 7.22 -3.06 -4.30
N VAL A 70 6.88 -2.75 -3.04
CA VAL A 70 7.85 -2.32 -2.04
C VAL A 70 8.97 -3.34 -1.87
N ALA A 71 8.61 -4.62 -1.69
CA ALA A 71 9.59 -5.69 -1.51
C ALA A 71 10.58 -5.75 -2.69
N ARG A 72 10.07 -5.66 -3.93
CA ARG A 72 10.90 -5.69 -5.12
C ARG A 72 11.77 -4.44 -5.31
N VAL A 73 11.17 -3.26 -5.18
CA VAL A 73 11.77 -2.00 -5.66
C VAL A 73 12.55 -1.28 -4.57
N ILE A 74 12.08 -1.35 -3.32
CA ILE A 74 12.66 -0.62 -2.19
C ILE A 74 13.53 -1.55 -1.36
N GLU A 75 13.03 -2.74 -1.02
CA GLU A 75 13.77 -3.68 -0.16
C GLU A 75 14.76 -4.55 -0.96
N GLY A 76 14.54 -4.71 -2.28
CA GLY A 76 15.34 -5.60 -3.13
C GLY A 76 15.11 -7.10 -2.85
N ASP A 77 14.07 -7.44 -2.09
CA ASP A 77 13.70 -8.80 -1.72
C ASP A 77 12.77 -9.42 -2.77
N LEU A 78 13.39 -9.95 -3.83
CA LEU A 78 12.66 -10.60 -4.93
C LEU A 78 11.87 -11.84 -4.48
N PRO A 79 12.40 -12.76 -3.65
CA PRO A 79 11.63 -13.89 -3.15
C PRO A 79 10.35 -13.45 -2.44
N ARG A 80 10.44 -12.50 -1.51
CA ARG A 80 9.27 -11.98 -0.79
C ARG A 80 8.29 -11.26 -1.71
N ALA A 81 8.78 -10.54 -2.72
CA ALA A 81 7.92 -9.91 -3.71
C ALA A 81 7.07 -10.94 -4.47
N VAL A 82 7.66 -12.07 -4.86
CA VAL A 82 6.93 -13.17 -5.54
C VAL A 82 5.84 -13.72 -4.64
N GLU A 83 6.16 -14.04 -3.38
CA GLU A 83 5.17 -14.54 -2.41
C GLU A 83 4.00 -13.56 -2.23
N LEU A 84 4.27 -12.26 -2.15
CA LEU A 84 3.24 -11.23 -2.02
C LEU A 84 2.37 -11.10 -3.28
N TYR A 85 2.93 -11.22 -4.47
CA TYR A 85 2.16 -11.19 -5.72
C TYR A 85 1.33 -12.46 -5.91
N GLU A 86 1.86 -13.63 -5.56
CA GLU A 86 1.11 -14.89 -5.58
C GLU A 86 -0.07 -14.81 -4.60
N ALA A 87 0.18 -14.33 -3.38
CA ALA A 87 -0.88 -14.06 -2.41
C ALA A 87 -1.94 -13.09 -2.98
N ALA A 88 -1.53 -12.02 -3.68
CA ALA A 88 -2.50 -11.13 -4.31
C ALA A 88 -3.42 -11.89 -5.29
N LEU A 89 -2.87 -12.76 -6.14
CA LEU A 89 -3.62 -13.52 -7.13
C LEU A 89 -4.62 -14.53 -6.53
N GLU A 90 -4.36 -15.04 -5.33
CA GLU A 90 -5.27 -15.94 -4.62
C GLU A 90 -6.53 -15.25 -4.05
N ARG A 91 -6.58 -13.91 -4.08
CA ARG A 91 -7.65 -13.10 -3.47
C ARG A 91 -8.68 -12.69 -4.52
N ASN A 92 -9.03 -11.40 -4.58
CA ASN A 92 -9.96 -10.87 -5.58
C ASN A 92 -9.23 -10.08 -6.67
N PRO A 93 -8.45 -10.73 -7.56
CA PRO A 93 -7.79 -10.04 -8.65
C PRO A 93 -8.82 -9.44 -9.62
N PRO A 94 -8.45 -8.35 -10.30
CA PRO A 94 -9.30 -7.74 -11.32
C PRO A 94 -9.62 -8.75 -12.43
N PRO A 95 -10.78 -8.64 -13.11
CA PRO A 95 -11.21 -9.63 -14.11
C PRO A 95 -10.20 -9.91 -15.23
N ALA A 96 -9.34 -8.95 -15.57
CA ALA A 96 -8.29 -9.12 -16.59
C ALA A 96 -7.14 -10.05 -16.15
N MET A 97 -7.07 -10.42 -14.88
CA MET A 97 -6.06 -11.29 -14.28
C MET A 97 -6.64 -12.62 -13.74
N ARG A 98 -7.91 -12.92 -14.06
CA ARG A 98 -8.58 -14.18 -13.71
C ARG A 98 -8.44 -15.23 -14.81
#